data_AF-A0A1Q3N5R8-F1
#
_entry.id   AF-A0A1Q3N5R8-F1
#
_cell.length_a   1.000
_cell.length_b   1.000
_cell.length_c   1.000
_cell.angle_alpha   90.00
_cell.angle_beta   90.00
_cell.angle_gamma   90.00
#
_symmetry.space_group_name_H-M   'P 1'
#
loop_
_entity.id
_entity.type
_entity.pdbx_description
1 polymer ?
#
loop_
_entity_poly.entity_id
_entity_poly.type
_entity_poly.pdbx_seq_one_letter_code
_entity_poly.pdbx_strand_id
1 'polypeptide(L)'
;MAQSQQQAAVQKSTAIHAVLLDQPNLFHDETNLKIDQQFNRAENPTDAEITVEQAQLDDSVAAIRTEYELKRDQAVWKIVNKKQSYQCARGDNTNKFQFELCS
;
A
#
# COMPACT_ATOMS: atom_id res chain seq x y z
N MET A 1 46.51 -1.36 -6.89
CA MET A 1 45.66 -0.51 -7.75
C MET A 1 44.22 -0.92 -7.51
N ALA A 2 43.41 0.07 -7.09
CA ALA A 2 41.95 0.14 -6.99
C ALA A 2 41.17 -1.14 -6.63
N GLN A 3 40.83 -1.29 -5.34
CA GLN A 3 39.59 -1.93 -4.94
C GLN A 3 38.44 -1.05 -5.45
N SER A 4 37.83 -1.45 -6.55
CA SER A 4 36.65 -0.80 -7.14
C SER A 4 35.46 -0.96 -6.20
N GLN A 5 35.24 0.10 -5.42
CA GLN A 5 34.09 0.30 -4.57
C GLN A 5 32.83 0.38 -5.43
N GLN A 6 32.11 -0.74 -5.52
CA GLN A 6 30.73 -0.75 -6.03
C GLN A 6 29.79 -0.49 -4.85
N GLN A 7 29.80 0.73 -4.32
CA GLN A 7 28.66 1.22 -3.56
C GLN A 7 27.57 1.54 -4.57
N ALA A 8 26.68 0.58 -4.83
CA ALA A 8 25.39 0.87 -5.44
C ALA A 8 24.76 1.98 -4.59
N ALA A 9 24.56 3.16 -5.18
CA ALA A 9 23.88 4.25 -4.49
C ALA A 9 22.55 3.70 -3.98
N VAL A 10 22.36 3.67 -2.66
CA VAL A 10 21.10 3.25 -2.05
C VAL A 10 20.02 4.15 -2.65
N GLN A 11 19.17 3.58 -3.51
CA GLN A 11 18.08 4.34 -4.12
C GLN A 11 17.14 4.73 -3.00
N LYS A 12 17.24 6.00 -2.57
CA LYS A 12 16.35 6.56 -1.55
C LYS A 12 14.92 6.41 -2.05
N SER A 13 14.12 5.65 -1.32
CA SER A 13 12.69 5.51 -1.57
C SER A 13 11.91 6.14 -0.42
N THR A 14 10.69 6.58 -0.68
CA THR A 14 9.74 6.95 0.39
C THR A 14 8.87 5.74 0.68
N ALA A 15 8.15 5.74 1.80
CA ALA A 15 7.20 4.66 2.11
C ALA A 15 6.16 4.50 0.99
N ILE A 16 5.57 5.62 0.53
CA ILE A 16 4.62 5.59 -0.58
C ILE A 16 5.23 5.08 -1.89
N HIS A 17 6.50 5.40 -2.22
CA HIS A 17 7.13 4.86 -3.42
C HIS A 17 7.20 3.32 -3.41
N ALA A 18 7.43 2.69 -2.25
CA ALA A 18 7.41 1.23 -2.16
C ALA A 18 6.03 0.64 -2.49
N VAL A 19 4.95 1.31 -2.04
CA VAL A 19 3.56 0.90 -2.35
C VAL A 19 3.22 1.11 -3.83
N LEU A 20 3.60 2.25 -4.41
CA LEU A 20 3.35 2.52 -5.84
C LEU A 20 4.08 1.55 -6.77
N LEU A 21 5.25 1.04 -6.35
CA LEU A 21 5.97 -0.01 -7.09
C LEU A 21 5.30 -1.38 -6.96
N ASP A 22 4.66 -1.67 -5.83
CA ASP A 22 3.91 -2.92 -5.61
C ASP A 22 2.55 -2.92 -6.34
N GLN A 23 1.95 -1.74 -6.58
CA GLN A 23 0.72 -1.56 -7.35
C GLN A 23 0.94 -0.67 -8.59
N PRO A 24 1.58 -1.19 -9.65
CA PRO A 24 1.86 -0.38 -10.85
C PRO A 24 0.59 0.11 -11.57
N ASN A 25 -0.54 -0.58 -11.34
CA ASN A 25 -1.85 -0.28 -11.91
C ASN A 25 -2.78 0.41 -10.90
N LEU A 26 -2.22 1.14 -9.92
CA LEU A 26 -3.02 1.79 -8.89
C LEU A 26 -3.91 2.91 -9.45
N PHE A 27 -3.40 3.61 -10.47
CA PHE A 27 -4.05 4.77 -11.07
C PHE A 27 -4.77 4.37 -12.36
N HIS A 28 -6.10 4.50 -12.35
CA HIS A 28 -6.98 4.29 -13.49
C HIS A 28 -8.07 5.37 -13.52
N ASP A 29 -8.54 5.69 -14.72
CA ASP A 29 -9.44 6.84 -14.96
C ASP A 29 -10.82 6.67 -14.29
N GLU A 30 -11.21 5.44 -13.97
CA GLU A 30 -12.57 5.09 -13.51
C GLU A 30 -12.60 4.61 -12.04
N THR A 31 -11.56 4.91 -11.26
CA THR A 31 -11.42 4.41 -9.88
C THR A 31 -11.25 5.57 -8.90
N ASN A 32 -12.13 5.65 -7.89
CA ASN A 32 -11.90 6.57 -6.78
C ASN A 32 -10.83 5.97 -5.86
N LEU A 33 -9.73 6.71 -5.68
CA LEU A 33 -8.57 6.27 -4.90
C LEU A 33 -8.43 7.12 -3.64
N LYS A 34 -8.28 6.45 -2.50
CA LYS A 34 -7.88 7.08 -1.23
C LYS A 34 -6.63 6.39 -0.72
N ILE A 35 -5.63 7.18 -0.36
CA ILE A 35 -4.40 6.69 0.26
C ILE A 35 -4.24 7.41 1.59
N ASP A 36 -4.18 6.65 2.68
CA ASP A 36 -3.83 7.13 4.02
C ASP A 36 -2.45 6.62 4.37
N GLN A 37 -1.58 7.49 4.89
CA GLN A 37 -0.23 7.12 5.31
C GLN A 37 0.00 7.62 6.73
N GLN A 38 0.40 6.70 7.61
CA GLN A 38 0.71 6.99 8.99
C GLN A 38 2.11 6.52 9.31
N PHE A 39 2.86 7.36 10.03
CA PHE A 39 4.18 7.02 10.52
C PHE A 39 4.12 6.84 12.03
N ASN A 40 4.99 5.97 12.56
CA ASN A 40 5.08 5.76 14.01
C ASN A 40 5.56 7.00 14.79
N ARG A 41 6.18 7.98 14.14
CA ARG A 41 6.70 9.22 14.74
C ARG A 41 6.95 10.30 13.67
N ALA A 42 7.01 11.56 14.09
CA ALA A 42 7.26 12.69 13.19
C ALA A 42 8.71 12.76 12.68
N GLU A 43 9.69 12.55 13.56
CA GLU A 43 11.11 12.65 13.22
C GLU A 43 11.74 11.28 13.02
N ASN A 44 12.44 11.10 11.89
CA ASN A 44 13.14 9.87 11.56
C ASN A 44 12.27 8.59 11.69
N PRO A 45 11.09 8.52 11.06
CA PRO A 45 10.20 7.37 11.18
C PRO A 45 10.87 6.08 10.71
N THR A 46 10.60 4.98 11.41
CA THR A 46 11.15 3.65 11.12
C THR A 46 10.09 2.68 10.63
N ASP A 47 8.83 2.99 10.92
CA ASP A 47 7.68 2.14 10.62
C ASP A 47 6.60 3.04 10.01
N ALA A 48 5.90 2.51 9.02
CA ALA A 48 4.78 3.18 8.37
C ALA A 48 3.66 2.18 8.11
N GLU A 49 2.43 2.67 8.19
CA GLU A 49 1.25 1.98 7.71
C GLU A 49 0.68 2.79 6.55
N ILE A 50 0.41 2.13 5.42
CA ILE A 50 -0.23 2.76 4.26
C ILE A 50 -1.47 1.97 3.90
N THR A 51 -2.60 2.64 3.88
CA THR A 51 -3.88 2.06 3.49
C THR A 51 -4.29 2.63 2.15
N VAL A 52 -4.50 1.75 1.18
CA VAL A 52 -4.95 2.06 -0.17
C VAL A 52 -6.37 1.54 -0.31
N GLU A 53 -7.33 2.43 -0.56
CA GLU A 53 -8.72 2.08 -0.85
C GLU A 53 -9.07 2.47 -2.28
N GLN A 54 -9.58 1.52 -3.04
CA GLN A 54 -10.03 1.69 -4.42
C GLN A 54 -11.49 1.31 -4.53
N ALA A 55 -12.37 2.28 -4.80
CA ALA A 55 -13.75 2.00 -5.15
C ALA A 55 -13.80 1.31 -6.51
N GLN A 56 -14.57 0.22 -6.61
CA GLN A 56 -14.74 -0.54 -7.84
C GLN A 56 -16.08 -0.19 -8.47
N LEU A 57 -16.14 -0.24 -9.80
CA LEU A 57 -17.39 -0.19 -10.57
C LEU A 57 -17.90 -1.61 -10.87
N ASP A 58 -17.74 -2.51 -9.89
CA ASP A 58 -18.12 -3.91 -9.98
C ASP A 58 -19.42 -4.15 -9.19
N ASP A 59 -20.24 -5.09 -9.65
CA ASP A 59 -21.58 -5.31 -9.09
C ASP A 59 -21.59 -6.28 -7.90
N SER A 60 -20.46 -6.92 -7.61
CA SER A 60 -20.20 -7.76 -6.43
C SER A 60 -19.33 -7.03 -5.40
N VAL A 61 -18.29 -6.30 -5.82
CA VAL A 61 -17.36 -5.58 -4.93
C VAL A 61 -17.50 -4.07 -5.11
N ALA A 62 -17.79 -3.36 -4.03
CA ALA A 62 -17.87 -1.90 -4.03
C ALA A 62 -16.50 -1.23 -3.83
N ALA A 63 -15.61 -1.83 -3.03
CA ALA A 63 -14.26 -1.31 -2.84
C ALA A 63 -13.28 -2.41 -2.40
N ILE A 64 -12.01 -2.21 -2.74
CA ILE A 64 -10.88 -3.01 -2.28
C ILE A 64 -10.03 -2.14 -1.37
N ARG A 65 -9.66 -2.66 -0.20
CA ARG A 65 -8.70 -2.02 0.71
C ARG A 65 -7.46 -2.89 0.81
N THR A 66 -6.30 -2.32 0.53
CA THR A 66 -4.99 -2.92 0.79
C THR A 66 -4.28 -2.16 1.91
N GLU A 67 -3.92 -2.87 2.96
CA GLU A 67 -3.16 -2.34 4.10
C GLU A 67 -1.73 -2.84 4.01
N TYR A 68 -0.77 -1.91 4.07
CA TYR A 68 0.66 -2.17 4.00
C TYR A 68 1.32 -1.79 5.31
N GLU A 69 2.11 -2.72 5.86
CA GLU A 69 3.07 -2.38 6.92
C GLU A 69 4.45 -2.28 6.28
N LEU A 70 5.15 -1.17 6.52
CA LEU A 70 6.47 -0.92 5.98
C LEU A 70 7.48 -0.65 7.10
N LYS A 71 8.70 -1.11 6.89
CA LYS A 71 9.86 -0.77 7.72
C LYS A 71 10.94 -0.08 6.91
N ARG A 72 11.55 0.94 7.51
CA ARG A 72 12.69 1.65 6.94
C ARG A 72 13.99 0.98 7.36
N ASP A 73 14.73 0.50 6.37
CA ASP A 73 16.10 0.00 6.51
C ASP A 73 17.05 1.04 5.90
N GLN A 74 17.77 1.75 6.77
CA GLN A 74 18.56 2.93 6.42
C GLN A 74 17.73 4.01 5.68
N ALA A 75 17.83 4.06 4.35
CA ALA A 75 17.15 5.02 3.49
C ALA A 75 16.13 4.35 2.53
N VAL A 76 15.86 3.06 2.70
CA VAL A 76 14.94 2.29 1.86
C VAL A 76 13.77 1.81 2.69
N TRP A 77 12.56 2.09 2.22
CA TRP A 77 11.34 1.51 2.78
C TRP A 77 11.04 0.18 2.11
N LYS A 78 10.72 -0.83 2.94
CA LYS A 78 10.37 -2.18 2.50
C LYS A 78 9.01 -2.54 3.05
N ILE A 79 8.15 -3.12 2.21
CA ILE A 79 6.89 -3.73 2.65
C ILE A 79 7.25 -5.00 3.42
N VAL A 80 6.80 -5.08 4.67
CA VAL A 80 7.01 -6.26 5.53
C VAL A 80 5.72 -7.05 5.75
N ASN A 81 4.56 -6.41 5.53
CA ASN A 81 3.26 -7.07 5.55
C ASN A 81 2.32 -6.41 4.53
N LYS A 82 1.38 -7.20 4.01
CA LYS A 82 0.33 -6.76 3.08
C LYS A 82 -0.93 -7.57 3.35
N LYS A 83 -2.06 -6.88 3.53
CA LYS A 83 -3.38 -7.52 3.67
C LYS A 83 -4.37 -6.86 2.73
N GLN A 84 -5.31 -7.64 2.21
CA GLN A 84 -6.37 -7.15 1.34
C GLN A 84 -7.72 -7.54 1.93
N SER A 85 -8.64 -6.59 1.95
CA SER A 85 -10.03 -6.77 2.35
C SER A 85 -10.96 -6.13 1.32
N TYR A 86 -12.23 -6.52 1.36
CA TYR A 86 -13.24 -6.17 0.38
C TYR A 86 -14.45 -5.58 1.07
N GLN A 87 -15.03 -4.55 0.45
CA GLN A 87 -16.36 -4.06 0.78
C GLN A 87 -17.30 -4.54 -0.31
N CYS A 88 -18.33 -5.30 0.06
CA CYS A 88 -19.26 -5.88 -0.91
C CYS A 88 -20.31 -4.85 -1.36
N ALA A 89 -20.66 -4.90 -2.65
CA ALA A 89 -21.73 -4.06 -3.22
C ALA A 89 -23.12 -4.56 -2.84
N ARG A 90 -23.24 -5.86 -2.52
CA ARG A 90 -24.49 -6.56 -2.21
C ARG A 90 -24.32 -7.50 -1.01
N GLY A 91 -25.44 -7.98 -0.49
CA GLY A 91 -25.47 -8.91 0.64
C GLY A 91 -25.33 -8.22 2.00
N ASP A 92 -24.87 -8.97 3.00
CA ASP A 92 -24.56 -8.42 4.32
C ASP A 92 -23.23 -7.66 4.29
N ASN A 93 -23.01 -6.74 5.23
CA ASN A 93 -21.76 -5.98 5.39
C ASN A 93 -21.38 -5.02 4.25
N THR A 94 -22.33 -4.51 3.46
CA THR A 94 -22.06 -3.52 2.40
C THR A 94 -21.37 -2.23 2.86
N ASN A 95 -21.36 -1.97 4.17
CA ASN A 95 -20.77 -0.77 4.78
C ASN A 95 -19.47 -1.06 5.54
N LYS A 96 -18.92 -2.27 5.44
CA LYS A 96 -17.71 -2.69 6.16
C LYS A 96 -16.77 -3.42 5.23
N PHE A 97 -15.49 -3.38 5.56
CA PHE A 97 -14.49 -4.24 4.93
C PHE A 97 -14.46 -5.60 5.64
N GLN A 98 -14.35 -6.66 4.85
CA GLN A 98 -14.24 -8.04 5.29
C GLN A 98 -13.13 -8.75 4.52
N PHE A 99 -12.59 -9.84 5.09
CA PHE A 99 -11.54 -10.61 4.43
C PHE A 99 -12.12 -11.71 3.54
N GLU A 100 -13.35 -12.12 3.82
CA GLU A 100 -14.14 -13.04 3.01
C GLU A 100 -14.50 -12.40 1.68
N LEU A 101 -14.44 -13.19 0.60
CA LEU A 101 -14.85 -12.73 -0.72
C LEU A 101 -16.35 -12.39 -0.74
N CYS A 102 -16.68 -11.37 -1.53
CA CYS A 102 -18.07 -11.02 -1.80
C CYS A 102 -18.73 -12.12 -2.64
N SER A 103 -19.98 -12.43 -2.30
CA SER A 103 -20.81 -13.44 -2.97
C SER A 103 -21.60 -12.85 -4.14
#